data_AF-F4XS86-F1
#
_entry.id   AF-F4XS86-F1
#
_cell.length_a   1.000
_cell.length_b   1.000
_cell.length_c   1.000
_cell.angle_alpha   90.00
_cell.angle_beta   90.00
_cell.angle_gamma   90.00
#
_symmetry.space_group_name_H-M   'P 1'
#
loop_
_entity.id
_entity.type
_entity.pdbx_description
1 polymer ?
#
loop_
_entity_poly.entity_id
_entity_poly.type
_entity_poly.pdbx_seq_one_letter_code
_entity_poly.pdbx_strand_id
1 'polypeptide(L)'
;MPPKLVNYKARHMNTRIADLRKEYTLKGLSEIDVHPNPFEQFKIWFDQAVAAQLPEPNAMTIATATPDGKPSARMVLLKGYDQRDLSFTLIMTVTRGSS
;
A
#
# COMPACT_ATOMS: atom_id res chain seq x y z
N MET A 1 17.35 -55.32 18.21
CA MET A 1 15.97 -54.91 17.85
C MET A 1 15.98 -53.41 17.58
N PRO A 2 15.64 -52.94 16.37
CA PRO A 2 15.52 -51.51 16.10
C PRO A 2 14.15 -50.97 16.57
N PRO A 3 14.06 -49.70 17.01
CA PRO A 3 12.82 -49.07 17.46
C PRO A 3 11.86 -48.81 16.29
N LYS A 4 10.55 -48.93 16.56
CA LYS A 4 9.47 -48.76 15.58
C LYS A 4 9.42 -47.32 15.05
N LEU A 5 9.43 -47.19 13.72
CA LEU A 5 9.23 -45.92 13.02
C LEU A 5 7.82 -45.38 13.27
N VAL A 6 7.72 -44.24 13.94
CA VAL A 6 6.49 -43.45 14.05
C VAL A 6 6.17 -42.89 12.67
N ASN A 7 5.02 -43.26 12.13
CA ASN A 7 4.59 -42.90 10.78
C ASN A 7 4.10 -41.44 10.77
N TYR A 8 5.00 -40.50 10.48
CA TYR A 8 4.64 -39.10 10.28
C TYR A 8 3.95 -38.98 8.91
N LYS A 9 2.62 -39.18 8.87
CA LYS A 9 1.84 -38.79 7.69
C LYS A 9 2.00 -37.28 7.51
N ALA A 10 2.86 -36.89 6.57
CA ALA A 10 2.95 -35.54 6.06
C ALA A 10 1.55 -35.11 5.60
N ARG A 11 0.88 -34.32 6.45
CA ARG A 11 -0.33 -33.58 6.06
C ARG A 11 0.11 -32.67 4.92
N HIS A 12 -0.24 -33.02 3.70
CA HIS A 12 -0.11 -32.14 2.55
C HIS A 12 -1.06 -30.96 2.79
N MET A 13 -0.53 -29.90 3.39
CA MET A 13 -1.24 -28.65 3.56
C MET A 13 -1.22 -27.96 2.19
N ASN A 14 -2.15 -28.36 1.34
CA ASN A 14 -2.33 -27.77 0.02
C ASN A 14 -3.07 -26.44 0.19
N THR A 15 -2.44 -25.47 0.86
CA THR A 15 -2.95 -24.12 1.03
C THR A 15 -2.96 -23.48 -0.35
N ARG A 16 -4.14 -23.30 -0.95
CA ARG A 16 -4.23 -22.59 -2.23
C ARG A 16 -3.85 -21.15 -1.97
N ILE A 17 -3.09 -20.53 -2.86
CA ILE A 17 -2.73 -19.09 -2.77
C ILE A 17 -3.98 -18.21 -2.57
N ALA A 18 -5.12 -18.63 -3.12
CA ALA A 18 -6.42 -17.97 -2.93
C ALA A 18 -6.84 -17.88 -1.45
N ASP A 19 -6.45 -18.85 -0.61
CA ASP A 19 -6.79 -18.92 0.81
C ASP A 19 -5.90 -17.99 1.67
N LEU A 20 -4.83 -17.43 1.10
CA LEU A 20 -3.98 -16.42 1.76
C LEU A 20 -4.59 -15.01 1.72
N ARG A 21 -5.74 -14.83 1.06
CA ARG A 21 -6.44 -13.56 1.00
C ARG A 21 -6.97 -13.22 2.40
N LYS A 22 -6.19 -12.46 3.15
CA LYS A 22 -6.69 -11.74 4.32
C LYS A 22 -7.77 -10.78 3.84
N GLU A 23 -9.02 -11.01 4.25
CA GLU A 23 -10.05 -9.99 4.16
C GLU A 23 -9.65 -8.86 5.12
N TYR A 24 -9.18 -7.75 4.55
CA TYR A 24 -8.95 -6.52 5.31
C TYR A 24 -10.33 -5.90 5.62
N THR A 25 -11.05 -6.47 6.58
CA THR A 25 -12.31 -5.92 7.12
C THR A 25 -12.01 -4.75 8.06
N LEU A 26 -11.32 -3.75 7.53
CA LEU A 26 -11.36 -2.39 8.07
C LEU A 26 -12.52 -1.72 7.34
N LYS A 27 -13.46 -1.13 8.10
CA LYS A 27 -14.63 -0.34 7.66
C LYS A 27 -14.76 -0.21 6.14
N GLY A 28 -15.75 -0.89 5.55
CA GLY A 28 -15.98 -0.83 4.11
C GLY A 28 -16.15 0.61 3.62
N LEU A 29 -15.58 0.92 2.45
CA LEU A 29 -15.77 2.20 1.77
C LEU A 29 -16.99 2.08 0.85
N SER A 30 -18.04 2.85 1.11
CA SER A 30 -19.22 2.94 0.25
C SER A 30 -19.17 4.22 -0.57
N GLU A 31 -19.60 4.18 -1.84
CA GLU A 31 -19.62 5.37 -2.73
C GLU A 31 -20.39 6.56 -2.13
N ILE A 32 -21.45 6.28 -1.37
CA ILE A 32 -22.27 7.31 -0.71
C ILE A 32 -21.55 8.00 0.45
N ASP A 33 -20.52 7.35 1.01
CA ASP A 33 -19.74 7.86 2.14
C ASP A 33 -18.49 8.64 1.67
N VAL A 34 -18.27 8.71 0.35
CA VAL A 34 -17.14 9.40 -0.26
C VAL A 34 -17.55 10.80 -0.71
N HIS A 35 -16.69 11.77 -0.47
CA HIS A 35 -16.87 13.11 -0.96
C HIS A 35 -16.84 13.13 -2.50
N PRO A 36 -17.79 13.82 -3.19
CA PRO A 36 -17.85 13.85 -4.66
C PRO A 36 -16.60 14.44 -5.33
N ASN A 37 -15.94 15.40 -4.66
CA ASN A 37 -14.65 15.93 -5.07
C ASN A 37 -13.52 15.00 -4.56
N PRO A 38 -12.74 14.36 -5.45
CA PRO A 38 -11.68 13.43 -5.07
C PRO A 38 -10.53 14.09 -4.29
N PHE A 39 -10.28 15.39 -4.48
CA PHE A 39 -9.25 16.11 -3.73
C PHE A 39 -9.65 16.37 -2.29
N GLU A 40 -10.92 16.71 -2.06
CA GLU A 40 -11.48 16.81 -0.72
C GLU A 40 -11.49 15.44 -0.03
N GLN A 41 -11.81 14.38 -0.77
CA GLN A 41 -11.71 13.02 -0.23
C GLN A 41 -10.27 12.65 0.18
N PHE A 42 -9.31 12.94 -0.70
CA PHE A 42 -7.89 12.73 -0.40
C PHE A 42 -7.48 13.50 0.85
N LYS A 43 -7.89 14.76 0.97
CA LYS A 43 -7.61 15.60 2.15
C LYS A 43 -8.17 14.97 3.43
N ILE A 44 -9.41 14.47 3.41
CA ILE A 44 -10.02 13.78 4.55
C ILE A 44 -9.16 12.59 4.98
N TRP A 45 -8.74 11.74 4.05
CA TRP A 45 -7.90 10.57 4.37
C TRP A 45 -6.51 10.95 4.84
N PHE A 46 -5.90 11.96 4.22
CA PHE A 46 -4.58 12.45 4.61
C PHE A 46 -4.61 13.02 6.03
N ASP A 47 -5.60 13.85 6.36
CA ASP A 47 -5.78 14.41 7.70
C ASP A 47 -6.04 13.31 8.75
N GLN A 48 -6.79 12.26 8.39
CA GLN A 48 -6.98 11.08 9.25
C GLN A 48 -5.67 10.33 9.50
N ALA A 49 -4.85 10.12 8.46
CA ALA A 49 -3.55 9.46 8.59
C ALA A 49 -2.58 10.26 9.48
N VAL A 50 -2.58 11.59 9.34
CA VAL A 50 -1.82 12.51 10.19
C VAL A 50 -2.33 12.47 11.64
N ALA A 51 -3.64 12.54 11.85
CA ALA A 51 -4.25 12.47 13.19
C ALA A 51 -4.00 11.14 13.90
N ALA A 52 -3.95 10.04 13.13
CA ALA A 52 -3.60 8.71 13.62
C ALA A 52 -2.09 8.52 13.87
N GLN A 53 -1.26 9.54 13.60
CA GLN A 53 0.19 9.51 13.77
C GLN A 53 0.86 8.35 13.01
N LEU A 54 0.34 8.04 11.81
CA LEU A 54 0.96 7.02 10.98
C LEU A 54 2.37 7.47 10.55
N PRO A 55 3.32 6.54 10.42
CA PRO A 55 4.64 6.87 9.90
C PRO A 55 4.55 7.32 8.44
N GLU A 56 5.28 8.40 8.12
CA GLU A 56 5.42 8.93 6.76
C GLU A 56 4.11 9.02 5.94
N PRO A 57 3.06 9.70 6.44
CA PRO A 57 1.74 9.75 5.78
C PRO A 57 1.79 10.45 4.41
N ASN A 58 2.89 11.13 4.11
CA ASN A 58 3.18 11.79 2.84
C ASN A 58 4.08 10.96 1.90
N ALA A 59 4.48 9.74 2.28
CA ALA A 59 5.21 8.85 1.39
C ALA A 59 4.28 8.26 0.33
N MET A 60 4.73 8.27 -0.93
CA MET A 60 3.97 7.74 -2.06
C MET A 60 4.87 6.90 -2.97
N THR A 61 4.28 5.93 -3.67
CA THR A 61 4.94 5.19 -4.75
C THR A 61 4.48 5.73 -6.09
N ILE A 62 5.43 6.18 -6.90
CA ILE A 62 5.16 6.54 -8.31
C ILE A 62 5.59 5.39 -9.19
N ALA A 63 4.67 4.90 -10.01
CA ALA A 63 4.97 4.01 -11.12
C ALA A 63 4.97 4.80 -12.44
N THR A 64 6.02 4.62 -13.23
CA THR A 64 6.15 5.15 -14.58
C THR A 64 6.50 4.02 -15.54
N ALA A 65 5.92 4.03 -16.73
CA ALA A 65 6.29 3.09 -17.79
C ALA A 65 6.95 3.86 -18.94
N THR A 66 7.97 3.28 -19.53
CA THR A 66 8.52 3.75 -20.80
C THR A 66 7.51 3.45 -21.93
N PRO A 67 7.67 4.04 -23.14
CA PRO A 67 6.78 3.77 -24.27
C PRO A 67 6.71 2.30 -24.70
N ASP A 68 7.78 1.53 -24.46
CA ASP A 68 7.85 0.08 -24.65
C ASP A 68 7.17 -0.72 -23.53
N GLY A 69 6.51 -0.05 -22.58
CA GLY A 69 5.71 -0.67 -21.53
C GLY A 69 6.52 -1.21 -20.36
N LYS A 70 7.82 -0.87 -20.24
CA LYS A 70 8.65 -1.31 -19.12
C LYS A 70 8.36 -0.46 -17.87
N PRO A 71 7.72 -1.01 -16.83
CA PRO A 71 7.39 -0.24 -15.64
C PRO A 71 8.61 -0.07 -14.73
N SER A 72 8.64 1.05 -14.01
CA SER A 72 9.54 1.32 -12.90
C SER A 72 8.75 2.00 -11.79
N ALA A 73 9.06 1.69 -10.54
CA ALA A 73 8.40 2.27 -9.38
C ALA A 73 9.42 2.79 -8.36
N ARG A 74 9.12 3.92 -7.73
CA ARG A 74 10.00 4.54 -6.72
C ARG A 74 9.21 5.24 -5.63
N MET A 75 9.78 5.23 -4.42
CA MET A 75 9.27 6.01 -3.29
C MET A 75 9.63 7.48 -3.46
N VAL A 76 8.69 8.35 -3.12
CA VAL A 76 8.83 9.81 -3.12
C VAL A 76 8.07 10.40 -1.94
N LEU A 77 8.36 11.66 -1.61
CA LEU A 77 7.63 12.41 -0.60
C LEU A 77 6.75 13.47 -1.26
N LEU A 78 5.47 13.45 -0.92
CA LEU A 78 4.51 14.50 -1.25
C LEU A 78 4.82 15.75 -0.44
N LYS A 79 5.01 16.89 -1.12
CA LYS A 79 5.26 18.19 -0.47
C LYS A 79 4.07 19.13 -0.52
N GLY A 80 3.19 18.96 -1.50
CA GLY A 80 1.99 19.76 -1.65
C GLY A 80 1.10 19.22 -2.76
N TYR A 81 -0.20 19.50 -2.63
CA TYR A 81 -1.22 19.22 -3.62
C TYR A 81 -2.09 20.48 -3.77
N ASP A 82 -2.47 20.82 -5.01
CA ASP A 82 -3.43 21.88 -5.32
C ASP A 82 -4.61 21.25 -6.10
N GLN A 83 -5.79 21.86 -5.98
CA GLN A 83 -6.99 21.49 -6.70
C GLN A 83 -7.05 22.12 -8.10
N ARG A 84 -6.32 23.22 -8.33
CA ARG A 84 -6.42 24.02 -9.56
C ARG A 84 -5.77 23.37 -10.77
N ASP A 85 -4.63 22.72 -10.55
CA ASP A 85 -3.98 21.85 -11.52
C ASP A 85 -3.85 20.49 -10.83
N LEU A 86 -4.06 19.37 -11.52
CA LEU A 86 -3.83 18.00 -11.00
C LEU A 86 -2.32 17.73 -10.71
N SER A 87 -1.71 18.62 -9.96
CA SER A 87 -0.28 18.81 -9.82
C SER A 87 0.11 18.42 -8.41
N PHE A 88 0.59 17.19 -8.26
CA PHE A 88 1.35 16.79 -7.09
C PHE A 88 2.76 17.37 -7.23
N THR A 89 3.13 18.31 -6.35
CA THR A 89 4.53 18.76 -6.29
C THR A 89 5.33 17.72 -5.55
N LEU A 90 6.02 16.89 -6.33
CA LEU A 90 6.82 15.77 -5.86
C LEU A 90 8.28 16.20 -5.90
N ILE A 91 9.00 16.04 -4.80
CA ILE A 91 10.45 16.17 -4.82
C ILE A 91 11.05 14.78 -4.68
N MET A 92 11.91 14.42 -5.63
CA MET A 92 12.73 13.23 -5.53
C MET A 92 13.82 13.47 -4.49
N THR A 93 13.57 13.07 -3.25
CA THR A 93 14.65 12.94 -2.26
C THR A 93 14.49 11.58 -1.61
N VAL A 94 15.26 10.61 -2.08
CA VAL A 94 15.60 9.43 -1.28
C VAL A 94 16.83 9.82 -0.48
N THR A 95 16.65 10.30 0.74
CA THR A 95 17.74 10.22 1.72
C THR A 95 17.84 8.76 2.11
N ARG A 96 18.84 8.08 1.55
CA ARG A 96 19.31 6.79 2.06
C ARG A 96 19.72 7.05 3.51
N GLY A 97 18.93 6.57 4.47
CA GLY A 97 19.30 6.63 5.88
C GLY A 97 20.61 5.86 6.06
N SER A 98 21.70 6.59 6.26
CA SER A 98 22.90 6.04 6.88
C SER A 98 22.73 6.17 8.40
N SER A 99 22.37 5.09 9.07
CA SER A 99 22.82 4.68 10.41
C SER A 99 22.22 3.32 10.74
#